data_AF-A0A2D9Z7Y9-F1
#
_entry.id   AF-A0A2D9Z7Y9-F1
#
_cell.length_a   1.000
_cell.length_b   1.000
_cell.length_c   1.000
_cell.angle_alpha   90.00
_cell.angle_beta   90.00
_cell.angle_gamma   90.00
#
_symmetry.space_group_name_H-M   'P 1'
#
loop_
_entity.id
_entity.type
_entity.pdbx_description
1 polymer ?
#
loop_
_entity_poly.entity_id
_entity_poly.type
_entity_poly.pdbx_seq_one_letter_code
_entity_poly.pdbx_strand_id
1 'polypeptide(L)'
;MFAALLLGSVVGQQAVHSQAEPKLANSPESLTPFIVKSAWLKFGIYDGRILAKDIRRTQSRSLTLYHDEHDAQEHLVVRTVPGQYRLKYAMILPEQTLYLEYDLSGTFAIRCEQDGDFIQLRQTGNSPIRVKLQRAGEQLEYSGQRLWLVLMRMPMEDRQQLIRLMNRLCPRTHVSLLFEESLAGLSRLSLTPVQVDLNKVRELVAMLDEKSYSVRQHADRQLRAFGRPLVGVLDNVDYSTLSTEQRTRLRLITKVYQVTQRDSVESIVATLKWSPQCWQALAKKASDPLMAKNANIRLAELMEVELQSPDSKALLANDEVLFRLR
;
A
#
# COMPACT_ATOMS: atom_id res chain seq x y z
N MET A 1 34.91 63.18 46.37
CA MET A 1 35.28 62.11 45.42
C MET A 1 34.38 62.28 44.19
N PHE A 2 34.99 62.73 43.09
CA PHE A 2 34.58 62.80 41.65
C PHE A 2 33.10 62.60 41.26
N ALA A 3 32.39 63.57 40.66
CA ALA A 3 32.47 64.18 39.30
C ALA A 3 31.47 63.55 38.29
N ALA A 4 30.53 64.36 37.76
CA ALA A 4 30.33 64.73 36.34
C ALA A 4 29.43 63.76 35.51
N LEU A 5 28.25 64.17 34.99
CA LEU A 5 27.91 64.97 33.77
C LEU A 5 27.65 64.09 32.51
N LEU A 6 26.73 64.55 31.64
CA LEU A 6 26.41 64.20 30.22
C LEU A 6 25.16 63.32 30.02
N LEU A 7 24.06 63.72 29.37
CA LEU A 7 23.76 64.26 28.01
C LEU A 7 24.02 63.29 26.83
N GLY A 8 22.96 63.12 26.01
CA GLY A 8 22.96 62.55 24.65
C GLY A 8 22.72 61.04 24.60
N SER A 9 22.06 60.42 23.62
CA SER A 9 21.37 60.87 22.40
C SER A 9 20.88 59.59 21.69
N VAL A 10 19.75 59.71 20.99
CA VAL A 10 19.33 59.00 19.75
C VAL A 10 20.12 57.75 19.34
N VAL A 11 19.46 56.58 19.37
CA VAL A 11 19.70 55.43 18.47
C VAL A 11 18.31 54.78 18.30
N GLY A 12 17.61 54.98 17.20
CA GLY A 12 17.84 54.30 15.92
C GLY A 12 16.62 53.44 15.63
N GLN A 13 15.60 54.00 14.96
CA GLN A 13 14.55 53.22 14.31
C GLN A 13 15.19 52.37 13.22
N GLN A 14 15.54 51.13 13.54
CA GLN A 14 15.68 50.10 12.52
C GLN A 14 14.28 49.67 12.12
N ALA A 15 13.88 50.13 10.93
CA ALA A 15 12.81 49.53 10.16
C ALA A 15 13.09 48.02 10.08
N VAL A 16 12.31 47.23 10.82
CA VAL A 16 12.18 45.81 10.55
C VAL A 16 11.46 45.74 9.21
N HIS A 17 12.23 45.66 8.13
CA HIS A 17 11.77 45.04 6.90
C HIS A 17 11.32 43.63 7.28
N SER A 18 10.04 43.51 7.58
CA SER A 18 9.32 42.25 7.54
C SER A 18 9.37 41.81 6.09
N GLN A 19 10.47 41.12 5.73
CA GLN A 19 10.48 40.24 4.58
C GLN A 19 9.42 39.19 4.89
N ALA A 20 8.22 39.43 4.36
CA ALA A 20 7.19 38.42 4.31
C ALA A 20 7.82 37.21 3.62
N GLU A 21 7.99 36.13 4.38
CA GLU A 21 8.29 34.82 3.83
C GLU A 21 7.33 34.57 2.66
N PRO A 22 7.82 34.17 1.47
CA PRO A 22 6.92 33.85 0.38
C PRO A 22 6.04 32.70 0.84
N LYS A 23 4.73 32.98 0.90
CA LYS A 23 3.67 32.05 1.33
C LYS A 23 3.92 30.66 0.76
N LEU A 24 3.93 29.67 1.65
CA LEU A 24 3.74 28.23 1.38
C LEU A 24 2.47 27.89 0.55
N ALA A 25 1.70 28.89 0.11
CA ALA A 25 0.42 28.74 -0.59
C ALA A 25 0.54 28.11 -1.98
N ASN A 26 1.69 28.25 -2.65
CA ASN A 26 1.86 27.85 -4.06
C ASN A 26 2.49 26.46 -4.26
N SER A 27 2.67 25.66 -3.19
CA SER A 27 3.15 24.28 -3.37
C SER A 27 2.04 23.43 -4.00
N PRO A 28 2.32 22.61 -5.03
CA PRO A 28 1.32 21.70 -5.61
C PRO A 28 0.75 20.70 -4.58
N GLU A 29 1.40 20.54 -3.43
CA GLU A 29 0.94 19.73 -2.30
C GLU A 29 -0.14 20.41 -1.43
N SER A 30 -0.33 21.74 -1.53
CA SER A 30 -1.34 22.49 -0.75
C SER A 30 -2.76 22.26 -1.28
N LEU A 31 -2.91 22.01 -2.58
CA LEU A 31 -4.21 21.80 -3.21
C LEU A 31 -4.75 20.40 -2.92
N THR A 32 -5.75 20.32 -2.04
CA THR A 32 -6.48 19.07 -1.83
C THR A 32 -7.37 18.77 -3.05
N PRO A 33 -7.19 17.61 -3.73
CA PRO A 33 -7.93 17.23 -4.93
C PRO A 33 -9.45 17.32 -4.75
N PHE A 34 -10.18 17.87 -5.72
CA PHE A 34 -11.64 17.94 -5.69
C PHE A 34 -12.26 16.56 -5.51
N ILE A 35 -11.70 15.51 -6.10
CA ILE A 35 -12.22 14.15 -5.94
C ILE A 35 -12.25 13.72 -4.46
N VAL A 36 -11.30 14.18 -3.64
CA VAL A 36 -11.21 13.90 -2.21
C VAL A 36 -12.22 14.74 -1.41
N LYS A 37 -12.43 16.00 -1.81
CA LYS A 37 -13.44 16.89 -1.23
C LYS A 37 -14.85 16.45 -1.58
N SER A 38 -15.04 15.93 -2.78
CA SER A 38 -16.33 15.48 -3.30
C SER A 38 -16.95 14.46 -2.35
N ALA A 39 -18.24 14.60 -2.07
CA ALA A 39 -18.99 13.61 -1.29
C ALA A 39 -19.49 12.45 -2.18
N TRP A 40 -18.89 12.25 -3.35
CA TRP A 40 -19.34 11.29 -4.37
C TRP A 40 -18.80 9.89 -4.15
N LEU A 41 -17.60 9.81 -3.59
CA LEU A 41 -16.98 8.58 -3.12
C LEU A 41 -15.87 8.96 -2.13
N LYS A 42 -15.46 8.00 -1.31
CA LYS A 42 -14.28 8.13 -0.46
C LYS A 42 -13.36 6.94 -0.69
N PHE A 43 -12.13 7.22 -1.11
CA PHE A 43 -11.10 6.19 -1.18
C PHE A 43 -10.60 5.85 0.23
N GLY A 44 -10.20 4.60 0.39
CA GLY A 44 -9.48 4.11 1.56
C GLY A 44 -8.75 2.82 1.21
N ILE A 45 -7.88 2.39 2.11
CA ILE A 45 -7.16 1.13 1.98
C ILE A 45 -7.86 0.07 2.83
N TYR A 46 -8.24 -1.02 2.18
CA TYR A 46 -8.97 -2.15 2.73
C TYR A 46 -8.25 -3.42 2.27
N ASP A 47 -7.76 -4.20 3.22
CA ASP A 47 -7.00 -5.41 2.96
C ASP A 47 -5.79 -5.15 2.04
N GLY A 48 -5.08 -4.04 2.26
CA GLY A 48 -3.95 -3.61 1.45
C GLY A 48 -4.31 -3.17 0.02
N ARG A 49 -5.60 -2.98 -0.30
CA ARG A 49 -6.08 -2.55 -1.61
C ARG A 49 -6.83 -1.24 -1.53
N ILE A 50 -6.71 -0.42 -2.58
CA ILE A 50 -7.41 0.85 -2.66
C ILE A 50 -8.82 0.59 -3.18
N LEU A 51 -9.83 0.95 -2.39
CA LEU A 51 -11.24 0.80 -2.74
C LEU A 51 -11.98 2.11 -2.49
N ALA A 52 -13.02 2.37 -3.28
CA ALA A 52 -13.95 3.45 -3.05
C ALA A 52 -15.16 2.96 -2.25
N LYS A 53 -15.54 3.69 -1.20
CA LYS A 53 -16.80 3.56 -0.48
C LYS A 53 -17.69 4.78 -0.70
N ASP A 54 -18.94 4.67 -0.27
CA ASP A 54 -19.95 5.74 -0.33
C ASP A 54 -20.18 6.29 -1.74
N ILE A 55 -20.10 5.39 -2.73
CA ILE A 55 -20.23 5.73 -4.15
C ILE A 55 -21.67 6.16 -4.44
N ARG A 56 -21.86 7.42 -4.83
CA ARG A 56 -23.14 7.91 -5.38
C ARG A 56 -23.31 7.41 -6.81
N ARG A 57 -24.32 6.57 -7.05
CA ARG A 57 -24.55 5.88 -8.34
C ARG A 57 -25.74 6.40 -9.14
N THR A 58 -26.26 7.57 -8.79
CA THR A 58 -27.55 8.02 -9.30
C THR A 58 -27.50 8.57 -10.72
N GLN A 59 -26.41 9.24 -11.12
CA GLN A 59 -26.32 9.93 -12.41
C GLN A 59 -24.87 10.02 -12.92
N SER A 60 -24.72 10.00 -14.24
CA SER A 60 -23.47 10.35 -14.91
C SER A 60 -23.25 11.86 -14.83
N ARG A 61 -22.01 12.30 -14.58
CA ARG A 61 -21.65 13.71 -14.39
C ARG A 61 -20.28 13.99 -14.97
N SER A 62 -20.08 15.23 -15.43
CA SER A 62 -18.80 15.78 -15.83
C SER A 62 -18.67 17.15 -15.18
N LEU A 63 -17.57 17.39 -14.48
CA LEU A 63 -17.27 18.66 -13.83
C LEU A 63 -15.87 19.11 -14.18
N THR A 64 -15.72 20.40 -14.42
CA THR A 64 -14.43 21.06 -14.56
C THR A 64 -14.37 22.18 -13.54
N LEU A 65 -13.25 22.28 -12.81
CA LEU A 65 -13.00 23.32 -11.82
C LEU A 65 -11.69 24.01 -12.16
N TYR A 66 -11.67 25.32 -11.99
CA TYR A 66 -10.50 26.16 -12.17
C TYR A 66 -10.14 26.78 -10.81
N HIS A 67 -8.86 26.79 -10.49
CA HIS A 67 -8.30 27.30 -9.25
C HIS A 67 -7.30 28.42 -9.56
N ASP A 68 -7.80 29.65 -9.64
CA ASP A 68 -7.00 30.83 -10.04
C ASP A 68 -5.75 31.01 -9.17
N GLU A 69 -5.85 30.75 -7.86
CA GLU A 69 -4.72 30.90 -6.93
C GLU A 69 -3.57 29.91 -7.19
N HIS A 70 -3.83 28.78 -7.82
CA HIS A 70 -2.87 27.70 -8.03
C HIS A 70 -2.58 27.45 -9.53
N ASP A 71 -3.16 28.25 -10.42
CA ASP A 71 -3.20 28.02 -11.87
C ASP A 71 -3.52 26.56 -12.22
N ALA A 72 -4.48 25.99 -11.48
CA ALA A 72 -4.79 24.57 -11.55
C ALA A 72 -6.17 24.32 -12.17
N GLN A 73 -6.25 23.28 -12.98
CA GLN A 73 -7.49 22.81 -13.58
C GLN A 73 -7.77 21.37 -13.17
N GLU A 74 -8.97 21.12 -12.66
CA GLU A 74 -9.45 19.78 -12.33
C GLU A 74 -10.59 19.37 -13.25
N HIS A 75 -10.58 18.11 -13.70
CA HIS A 75 -11.65 17.53 -14.51
C HIS A 75 -12.06 16.17 -13.94
N LEU A 76 -13.34 16.02 -13.63
CA LEU A 76 -13.91 14.80 -13.05
C LEU A 76 -15.07 14.31 -13.92
N VAL A 77 -14.97 13.07 -14.40
CA VAL A 77 -16.02 12.38 -15.13
C VAL A 77 -16.44 11.14 -14.38
N VAL A 78 -17.72 11.06 -14.03
CA VAL A 78 -18.36 9.88 -13.47
C VAL A 78 -19.39 9.36 -14.46
N ARG A 79 -19.27 8.11 -14.86
CA ARG A 79 -20.25 7.42 -15.70
C ARG A 79 -20.89 6.30 -14.92
N THR A 80 -22.22 6.36 -14.82
CA THR A 80 -23.06 5.36 -14.18
C THR A 80 -23.97 4.76 -15.25
N VAL A 81 -23.79 3.48 -15.54
CA VAL A 81 -24.66 2.67 -16.42
C VAL A 81 -25.12 1.47 -15.57
N PRO A 82 -26.30 0.85 -15.79
CA PRO A 82 -26.68 -0.35 -15.04
C PRO A 82 -25.55 -1.40 -15.03
N GLY A 83 -25.10 -1.80 -13.84
CA GLY A 83 -24.01 -2.75 -13.64
C GLY A 83 -22.58 -2.20 -13.85
N GLN A 84 -22.42 -0.94 -14.25
CA GLN A 84 -21.10 -0.33 -14.50
C GLN A 84 -20.97 1.04 -13.85
N TYR A 85 -19.82 1.27 -13.24
CA TYR A 85 -19.43 2.57 -12.73
C TYR A 85 -17.99 2.80 -13.15
N ARG A 86 -17.74 3.94 -13.80
CA ARG A 86 -16.40 4.35 -14.18
C ARG A 86 -16.19 5.79 -13.76
N LEU A 87 -15.02 6.03 -13.20
CA LEU A 87 -14.55 7.35 -12.85
C LEU A 87 -13.23 7.62 -13.54
N LYS A 88 -13.12 8.82 -14.11
CA LYS A 88 -11.87 9.39 -14.59
C LYS A 88 -11.72 10.76 -13.95
N TYR A 89 -10.52 11.05 -13.48
CA TYR A 89 -10.17 12.30 -12.86
C TYR A 89 -8.80 12.75 -13.37
N ALA A 90 -8.67 14.03 -13.67
CA ALA A 90 -7.42 14.68 -14.02
C ALA A 90 -7.32 15.98 -13.21
N MET A 91 -6.13 16.28 -12.70
CA MET A 91 -5.80 17.56 -12.10
C MET A 91 -4.47 18.00 -12.67
N ILE A 92 -4.48 19.15 -13.31
CA ILE A 92 -3.37 19.73 -14.05
C ILE A 92 -2.95 20.97 -13.27
N LEU A 93 -1.71 20.99 -12.80
CA LEU A 93 -1.00 22.13 -12.23
C LEU A 93 0.18 22.47 -13.14
N PRO A 94 0.79 23.67 -13.01
CA PRO A 94 1.91 24.07 -13.86
C PRO A 94 3.09 23.08 -13.86
N GLU A 95 3.40 22.50 -12.70
CA GLU A 95 4.55 21.60 -12.51
C GLU A 95 4.15 20.13 -12.38
N GLN A 96 2.86 19.83 -12.22
CA GLN A 96 2.41 18.49 -11.86
C GLN A 96 1.07 18.15 -12.49
N THR A 97 0.94 16.93 -13.02
CA THR A 97 -0.35 16.40 -13.45
C THR A 97 -0.69 15.10 -12.75
N LEU A 98 -1.91 14.99 -12.26
CA LEU A 98 -2.45 13.82 -11.58
C LEU A 98 -3.62 13.23 -12.36
N TYR A 99 -3.50 11.98 -12.78
CA TYR A 99 -4.55 11.20 -13.39
C TYR A 99 -5.02 10.09 -12.45
N LEU A 100 -6.32 9.87 -12.40
CA LEU A 100 -6.93 8.78 -11.63
C LEU A 100 -8.05 8.13 -12.44
N GLU A 101 -8.01 6.80 -12.49
CA GLU A 101 -9.08 5.98 -13.04
C GLU A 101 -9.55 4.96 -12.01
N TYR A 102 -10.87 4.78 -11.92
CA TYR A 102 -11.46 3.79 -11.03
C TYR A 102 -12.73 3.18 -11.63
N ASP A 103 -12.95 1.89 -11.42
CA ASP A 103 -14.22 1.23 -11.71
C ASP A 103 -14.60 0.16 -10.68
N LEU A 104 -15.86 -0.30 -10.75
CA LEU A 104 -16.38 -1.33 -9.85
C LEU A 104 -15.85 -2.75 -10.13
N SER A 105 -15.11 -2.96 -11.22
CA SER A 105 -14.44 -4.25 -11.47
C SER A 105 -13.22 -4.47 -10.57
N GLY A 106 -12.83 -3.43 -9.82
CA GLY A 106 -11.63 -3.44 -8.98
C GLY A 106 -10.41 -2.85 -9.67
N THR A 107 -10.60 -2.20 -10.83
CA THR A 107 -9.54 -1.38 -11.42
C THR A 107 -9.41 -0.08 -10.64
N PHE A 108 -8.19 0.19 -10.20
CA PHE A 108 -7.78 1.49 -9.70
C PHE A 108 -6.40 1.80 -10.28
N ALA A 109 -6.27 2.95 -10.92
CA ALA A 109 -5.02 3.44 -11.45
C ALA A 109 -4.86 4.91 -11.07
N ILE A 110 -3.67 5.27 -10.62
CA ILE A 110 -3.28 6.65 -10.36
C ILE A 110 -1.91 6.87 -10.96
N ARG A 111 -1.72 8.01 -11.61
CA ARG A 111 -0.46 8.43 -12.20
C ARG A 111 -0.24 9.90 -11.87
N CYS A 112 0.90 10.20 -11.26
CA CYS A 112 1.35 11.56 -10.99
C CYS A 112 2.60 11.80 -11.80
N GLU A 113 2.60 12.83 -12.63
CA GLU A 113 3.71 13.27 -13.48
C GLU A 113 4.22 14.62 -13.00
N GLN A 114 5.53 14.81 -12.96
CA GLN A 114 6.19 16.06 -12.57
C GLN A 114 7.54 16.15 -13.26
N ASP A 115 7.79 17.22 -14.01
CA ASP A 115 9.08 17.52 -14.66
C ASP A 115 9.68 16.36 -15.49
N GLY A 116 8.84 15.55 -16.14
CA GLY A 116 9.25 14.40 -16.94
C GLY A 116 9.44 13.09 -16.16
N ASP A 117 9.39 13.15 -14.83
CA ASP A 117 9.33 12.00 -13.94
C ASP A 117 7.87 11.61 -13.68
N PHE A 118 7.63 10.36 -13.29
CA PHE A 118 6.30 9.94 -12.86
C PHE A 118 6.32 8.85 -11.81
N ILE A 119 5.23 8.78 -11.05
CA ILE A 119 4.87 7.62 -10.24
C ILE A 119 3.47 7.15 -10.63
N GLN A 120 3.33 5.86 -10.90
CA GLN A 120 2.07 5.26 -11.30
C GLN A 120 1.79 4.02 -10.47
N LEU A 121 0.65 3.98 -9.79
CA LEU A 121 0.14 2.79 -9.13
C LEU A 121 -1.05 2.25 -9.91
N ARG A 122 -1.06 0.93 -10.16
CA ARG A 122 -2.17 0.22 -10.78
C ARG A 122 -2.51 -1.06 -10.02
N GLN A 123 -3.80 -1.28 -9.79
CA GLN A 123 -4.36 -2.55 -9.35
C GLN A 123 -5.57 -2.92 -10.22
N THR A 124 -5.81 -4.20 -10.41
CA THR A 124 -6.92 -4.71 -11.23
C THR A 124 -7.42 -6.02 -10.64
N GLY A 125 -8.70 -6.10 -10.30
CA GLY A 125 -9.31 -7.32 -9.74
C GLY A 125 -8.50 -7.85 -8.55
N ASN A 126 -8.03 -9.10 -8.61
CA ASN A 126 -7.15 -9.72 -7.60
C ASN A 126 -5.68 -9.79 -8.03
N SER A 127 -5.29 -9.16 -9.14
CA SER A 127 -3.89 -9.15 -9.59
C SER A 127 -3.00 -8.32 -8.65
N PRO A 128 -1.69 -8.62 -8.58
CA PRO A 128 -0.75 -7.82 -7.80
C PRO A 128 -0.86 -6.33 -8.10
N ILE A 129 -0.76 -5.51 -7.06
CA ILE A 129 -0.58 -4.06 -7.19
C ILE A 129 0.80 -3.83 -7.80
N ARG A 130 0.86 -2.99 -8.82
CA ARG A 130 2.10 -2.61 -9.51
C ARG A 130 2.32 -1.12 -9.36
N VAL A 131 3.54 -0.74 -9.03
CA VAL A 131 3.99 0.64 -8.96
C VAL A 131 5.15 0.82 -9.92
N LYS A 132 5.01 1.74 -10.86
CA LYS A 132 6.06 2.13 -11.81
C LYS A 132 6.53 3.52 -11.45
N LEU A 133 7.84 3.71 -11.41
CA LEU A 133 8.46 5.02 -11.26
C LEU A 133 9.35 5.29 -12.47
N GLN A 134 9.37 6.54 -12.93
CA GLN A 134 10.39 7.05 -13.83
C GLN A 134 11.11 8.18 -13.09
N ARG A 135 12.44 8.07 -12.99
CA ARG A 135 13.29 9.10 -12.39
C ARG A 135 14.57 9.24 -13.22
N ALA A 136 14.88 10.45 -13.66
CA ALA A 136 16.10 10.74 -14.42
C ALA A 136 16.31 9.82 -15.65
N GLY A 137 15.22 9.41 -16.30
CA GLY A 137 15.23 8.51 -17.46
C GLY A 137 15.30 7.01 -17.14
N GLU A 138 15.50 6.63 -15.87
CA GLU A 138 15.42 5.22 -15.44
C GLU A 138 13.99 4.85 -15.05
N GLN A 139 13.57 3.64 -15.41
CA GLN A 139 12.27 3.11 -15.06
C GLN A 139 12.38 1.95 -14.08
N LEU A 140 11.73 2.08 -12.93
CA LEU A 140 11.67 1.07 -11.87
C LEU A 140 10.25 0.53 -11.73
N GLU A 141 10.11 -0.76 -11.44
CA GLU A 141 8.81 -1.40 -11.20
C GLU A 141 8.85 -2.22 -9.92
N TYR A 142 7.85 -2.01 -9.06
CA TYR A 142 7.64 -2.74 -7.82
C TYR A 142 6.26 -3.39 -7.84
N SER A 143 6.16 -4.63 -7.37
CA SER A 143 4.91 -5.38 -7.31
C SER A 143 4.64 -5.96 -5.92
N GLY A 144 3.39 -6.27 -5.64
CA GLY A 144 2.98 -7.02 -4.44
C GLY A 144 1.47 -7.22 -4.39
N GLN A 145 1.00 -8.28 -3.75
CA GLN A 145 -0.45 -8.54 -3.64
C GLN A 145 -1.22 -7.46 -2.86
N ARG A 146 -0.48 -6.70 -2.05
CA ARG A 146 -0.97 -5.66 -1.15
C ARG A 146 -0.05 -4.45 -1.20
N LEU A 147 -0.62 -3.27 -1.01
CA LEU A 147 0.11 -2.01 -0.97
C LEU A 147 1.23 -2.05 0.08
N TRP A 148 0.95 -2.64 1.24
CA TRP A 148 1.93 -2.77 2.32
C TRP A 148 3.20 -3.52 1.90
N LEU A 149 3.07 -4.59 1.11
CA LEU A 149 4.22 -5.33 0.56
C LEU A 149 5.00 -4.50 -0.46
N VAL A 150 4.29 -3.76 -1.32
CA VAL A 150 4.92 -2.84 -2.28
C VAL A 150 5.77 -1.81 -1.53
N LEU A 151 5.19 -1.15 -0.52
CA LEU A 151 5.90 -0.18 0.32
C LEU A 151 7.11 -0.80 1.02
N MET A 152 7.02 -2.06 1.49
CA MET A 152 8.17 -2.74 2.10
C MET A 152 9.32 -2.98 1.10
N ARG A 153 9.02 -3.24 -0.18
CA ARG A 153 10.03 -3.50 -1.22
C ARG A 153 10.67 -2.22 -1.76
N MET A 154 10.00 -1.09 -1.66
CA MET A 154 10.48 0.18 -2.18
C MET A 154 11.60 0.78 -1.30
N PRO A 155 12.63 1.39 -1.90
CA PRO A 155 13.56 2.30 -1.23
C PRO A 155 12.83 3.42 -0.49
N MET A 156 13.48 4.02 0.49
CA MET A 156 12.84 5.01 1.36
C MET A 156 12.27 6.21 0.60
N GLU A 157 13.02 6.76 -0.35
CA GLU A 157 12.62 7.93 -1.14
C GLU A 157 11.38 7.64 -2.01
N ASP A 158 11.43 6.56 -2.79
CA ASP A 158 10.33 6.12 -3.64
C ASP A 158 9.07 5.81 -2.81
N ARG A 159 9.27 5.15 -1.67
CA ARG A 159 8.21 4.84 -0.72
C ARG A 159 7.55 6.12 -0.21
N GLN A 160 8.33 7.12 0.18
CA GLN A 160 7.80 8.40 0.67
C GLN A 160 6.99 9.12 -0.42
N GLN A 161 7.45 9.10 -1.67
CA GLN A 161 6.70 9.68 -2.79
C GLN A 161 5.33 8.99 -2.96
N LEU A 162 5.28 7.65 -2.90
CA LEU A 162 4.01 6.91 -2.96
C LEU A 162 3.12 7.21 -1.75
N ILE A 163 3.68 7.26 -0.53
CA ILE A 163 2.94 7.56 0.69
C ILE A 163 2.33 8.97 0.62
N ARG A 164 3.07 9.98 0.13
CA ARG A 164 2.53 11.34 -0.07
C ARG A 164 1.33 11.31 -1.02
N LEU A 165 1.46 10.63 -2.16
CA LEU A 165 0.38 10.47 -3.12
C LEU A 165 -0.85 9.77 -2.50
N MET A 166 -0.63 8.71 -1.73
CA MET A 166 -1.70 7.96 -1.08
C MET A 166 -2.37 8.74 0.05
N ASN A 167 -1.63 9.50 0.85
CA ASN A 167 -2.20 10.37 1.87
C ASN A 167 -3.03 11.51 1.26
N ARG A 168 -2.64 12.03 0.09
CA ARG A 168 -3.43 13.04 -0.63
C ARG A 168 -4.79 12.47 -1.07
N LEU A 169 -4.82 11.24 -1.58
CA LEU A 169 -6.06 10.58 -2.02
C LEU A 169 -6.91 9.99 -0.88
N CYS A 170 -6.26 9.41 0.12
CA CYS A 170 -6.85 8.68 1.24
C CYS A 170 -6.50 9.38 2.56
N PRO A 171 -6.88 10.65 2.76
CA PRO A 171 -6.39 11.46 3.89
C PRO A 171 -6.78 10.91 5.26
N ARG A 172 -7.83 10.09 5.32
CA ARG A 172 -8.32 9.47 6.56
C ARG A 172 -7.67 8.12 6.88
N THR A 173 -6.74 7.64 6.06
CA THR A 173 -6.06 6.35 6.27
C THR A 173 -4.73 6.53 7.00
N HIS A 174 -4.10 7.70 6.96
CA HIS A 174 -2.79 7.95 7.59
C HIS A 174 -1.76 6.87 7.21
N VAL A 175 -1.52 6.70 5.90
CA VAL A 175 -0.76 5.57 5.33
C VAL A 175 0.65 5.45 5.94
N SER A 176 1.30 6.59 6.18
CA SER A 176 2.62 6.62 6.81
C SER A 176 2.60 6.02 8.21
N LEU A 177 1.65 6.44 9.04
CA LEU A 177 1.54 5.97 10.42
C LEU A 177 1.24 4.47 10.47
N LEU A 178 0.25 4.02 9.70
CA LEU A 178 -0.10 2.61 9.61
C LEU A 178 1.09 1.76 9.15
N PHE A 179 1.87 2.23 8.18
CA PHE A 179 3.04 1.52 7.69
C PHE A 179 4.11 1.37 8.77
N GLU A 180 4.50 2.47 9.43
CA GLU A 180 5.56 2.44 10.45
C GLU A 180 5.13 1.63 11.69
N GLU A 181 3.89 1.79 12.17
CA GLU A 181 3.39 1.01 13.31
C GLU A 181 3.27 -0.49 12.97
N SER A 182 2.90 -0.82 11.74
CA SER A 182 2.87 -2.21 11.27
C SER A 182 4.27 -2.80 11.16
N LEU A 183 5.28 -2.03 10.72
CA LEU A 183 6.67 -2.45 10.73
C LEU A 183 7.15 -2.72 12.16
N ALA A 184 6.84 -1.83 13.11
CA ALA A 184 7.16 -2.04 14.52
C ALA A 184 6.47 -3.30 15.08
N GLY A 185 5.22 -3.56 14.70
CA GLY A 185 4.49 -4.78 15.05
C GLY A 185 5.14 -6.05 14.51
N LEU A 186 5.54 -6.04 13.24
CA LEU A 186 6.27 -7.15 12.61
C LEU A 186 7.65 -7.35 13.22
N SER A 187 8.35 -6.26 13.56
CA SER A 187 9.64 -6.33 14.24
C SER A 187 9.53 -7.03 15.59
N ARG A 188 8.54 -6.68 16.42
CA ARG A 188 8.26 -7.41 17.67
C ARG A 188 7.97 -8.89 17.44
N LEU A 189 7.20 -9.21 16.40
CA LEU A 189 6.94 -10.60 16.04
C LEU A 189 8.20 -11.34 15.59
N SER A 190 9.18 -10.69 14.97
CA SER A 190 10.41 -11.34 14.53
C SER A 190 11.22 -11.97 15.67
N LEU A 191 10.93 -11.59 16.92
CA LEU A 191 11.59 -12.07 18.13
C LEU A 191 10.89 -13.28 18.78
N THR A 192 9.71 -13.66 18.30
CA THR A 192 8.94 -14.81 18.82
C THR A 192 8.98 -15.97 17.83
N PRO A 193 8.90 -17.23 18.24
CA PRO A 193 8.89 -18.37 17.31
C PRO A 193 7.65 -18.38 16.40
N VAL A 194 7.77 -18.96 15.20
CA VAL A 194 6.63 -19.17 14.31
C VAL A 194 5.64 -20.12 14.97
N GLN A 195 4.36 -19.73 15.02
CA GLN A 195 3.27 -20.53 15.59
C GLN A 195 2.37 -21.17 14.51
N VAL A 196 2.90 -21.41 13.30
CA VAL A 196 2.16 -22.05 12.21
C VAL A 196 3.00 -23.12 11.56
N ASP A 197 2.35 -24.25 11.29
CA ASP A 197 2.87 -25.30 10.44
C ASP A 197 2.35 -25.03 9.01
N LEU A 198 3.22 -24.52 8.13
CA LEU A 198 2.83 -24.25 6.75
C LEU A 198 2.69 -25.55 5.94
N ASN A 199 3.39 -26.64 6.27
CA ASN A 199 3.12 -27.94 5.66
C ASN A 199 1.69 -28.38 5.93
N LYS A 200 1.18 -28.16 7.15
CA LYS A 200 -0.21 -28.45 7.44
C LYS A 200 -1.17 -27.67 6.55
N VAL A 201 -0.86 -26.40 6.27
CA VAL A 201 -1.63 -25.61 5.29
C VAL A 201 -1.54 -26.23 3.90
N ARG A 202 -0.35 -26.67 3.43
CA ARG A 202 -0.19 -27.35 2.12
C ARG A 202 -1.07 -28.58 2.02
N GLU A 203 -1.02 -29.45 3.02
CA GLU A 203 -1.84 -30.66 3.10
C GLU A 203 -3.33 -30.34 3.00
N LEU A 204 -3.81 -29.38 3.79
CA LEU A 204 -5.21 -29.01 3.80
C LEU A 204 -5.65 -28.42 2.45
N VAL A 205 -4.80 -27.64 1.78
CA VAL A 205 -5.10 -27.14 0.44
C VAL A 205 -5.13 -28.28 -0.58
N ALA A 206 -4.23 -29.26 -0.49
CA ALA A 206 -4.27 -30.45 -1.33
C ALA A 206 -5.59 -31.23 -1.14
N MET A 207 -6.04 -31.40 0.11
CA MET A 207 -7.29 -32.07 0.46
C MET A 207 -8.56 -31.37 -0.08
N LEU A 208 -8.48 -30.11 -0.53
CA LEU A 208 -9.60 -29.43 -1.16
C LEU A 208 -9.95 -29.99 -2.56
N ASP A 209 -9.05 -30.75 -3.18
CA ASP A 209 -9.28 -31.40 -4.48
C ASP A 209 -9.77 -32.85 -4.37
N GLU A 210 -9.85 -33.38 -3.14
CA GLU A 210 -10.23 -34.77 -2.89
C GLU A 210 -11.64 -35.06 -3.38
N LYS A 211 -11.91 -36.29 -3.86
CA LYS A 211 -13.25 -36.67 -4.37
C LYS A 211 -14.31 -36.71 -3.27
N SER A 212 -13.92 -37.03 -2.04
CA SER A 212 -14.82 -37.12 -0.90
C SER A 212 -15.24 -35.73 -0.39
N TYR A 213 -16.55 -35.48 -0.38
CA TYR A 213 -17.11 -34.23 0.15
C TYR A 213 -16.74 -33.99 1.62
N SER A 214 -16.76 -35.04 2.45
CA SER A 214 -16.46 -34.92 3.88
C SER A 214 -15.01 -34.47 4.13
N VAL A 215 -14.08 -34.98 3.31
CA VAL A 215 -12.65 -34.63 3.36
C VAL A 215 -12.45 -33.18 2.95
N ARG A 216 -13.04 -32.76 1.81
CA ARG A 216 -12.98 -31.35 1.36
C ARG A 216 -13.58 -30.40 2.40
N GLN A 217 -14.71 -30.75 3.01
CA GLN A 217 -15.39 -29.91 3.99
C GLN A 217 -14.65 -29.86 5.33
N HIS A 218 -13.95 -30.95 5.71
CA HIS A 218 -13.03 -30.93 6.85
C HIS A 218 -11.88 -29.96 6.57
N ALA A 219 -11.23 -30.08 5.41
CA ALA A 219 -10.12 -29.21 5.03
C ALA A 219 -10.52 -27.72 4.96
N ASP A 220 -11.69 -27.41 4.37
CA ASP A 220 -12.22 -26.04 4.33
C ASP A 220 -12.42 -25.44 5.73
N ARG A 221 -12.99 -26.22 6.67
CA ARG A 221 -13.18 -25.79 8.07
C ARG A 221 -11.84 -25.56 8.78
N GLN A 222 -10.88 -26.47 8.60
CA GLN A 222 -9.55 -26.34 9.20
C GLN A 222 -8.81 -25.11 8.66
N LEU A 223 -8.88 -24.87 7.35
CA LEU A 223 -8.31 -23.66 6.74
C LEU A 223 -8.94 -22.39 7.34
N ARG A 224 -10.26 -22.34 7.50
CA ARG A 224 -10.92 -21.18 8.14
C ARG A 224 -10.54 -20.99 9.61
N ALA A 225 -10.19 -22.06 10.33
CA ALA A 225 -9.80 -21.99 11.73
C ALA A 225 -8.48 -21.24 11.94
N PHE A 226 -7.60 -21.20 10.94
CA PHE A 226 -6.38 -20.37 10.99
C PHE A 226 -6.66 -18.86 11.03
N GLY A 227 -7.85 -18.44 10.59
CA GLY A 227 -8.25 -17.03 10.61
C GLY A 227 -7.51 -16.17 9.58
N ARG A 228 -7.50 -14.86 9.84
CA ARG A 228 -6.90 -13.85 8.95
C ARG A 228 -5.45 -14.09 8.54
N PRO A 229 -4.55 -14.63 9.40
CA PRO A 229 -3.17 -14.88 9.01
C PRO A 229 -3.00 -15.84 7.81
N LEU A 230 -3.98 -16.71 7.57
CA LEU A 230 -4.00 -17.56 6.37
C LEU A 230 -3.98 -16.74 5.08
N VAL A 231 -4.58 -15.54 5.08
CA VAL A 231 -4.59 -14.67 3.89
C VAL A 231 -3.18 -14.33 3.44
N GLY A 232 -2.27 -14.06 4.39
CA GLY A 232 -0.86 -13.81 4.08
C GLY A 232 -0.19 -14.99 3.40
N VAL A 233 -0.50 -16.23 3.80
CA VAL A 233 0.02 -17.44 3.15
C VAL A 233 -0.57 -17.57 1.75
N LEU A 234 -1.89 -17.44 1.62
CA LEU A 234 -2.61 -17.64 0.36
C LEU A 234 -2.31 -16.59 -0.71
N ASP A 235 -1.86 -15.40 -0.32
CA ASP A 235 -1.36 -14.37 -1.26
C ASP A 235 -0.06 -14.79 -1.95
N ASN A 236 0.69 -15.72 -1.34
CA ASN A 236 1.96 -16.21 -1.86
C ASN A 236 1.80 -17.52 -2.64
N VAL A 237 0.59 -18.07 -2.77
CA VAL A 237 0.36 -19.33 -3.48
C VAL A 237 0.46 -19.14 -4.99
N ASP A 238 1.13 -20.08 -5.66
CA ASP A 238 1.07 -20.17 -7.13
C ASP A 238 -0.26 -20.83 -7.56
N TYR A 239 -1.28 -19.99 -7.78
CA TYR A 239 -2.61 -20.44 -8.20
C TYR A 239 -2.62 -21.13 -9.57
N SER A 240 -1.57 -21.01 -10.40
CA SER A 240 -1.51 -21.72 -11.69
C SER A 240 -1.39 -23.23 -11.51
N THR A 241 -0.85 -23.66 -10.37
CA THR A 241 -0.66 -25.08 -10.02
C THR A 241 -1.92 -25.74 -9.43
N LEU A 242 -2.96 -24.95 -9.15
CA LEU A 242 -4.16 -25.40 -8.45
C LEU A 242 -5.30 -25.80 -9.38
N SER A 243 -6.08 -26.80 -8.96
CA SER A 243 -7.33 -27.19 -9.62
C SER A 243 -8.37 -26.05 -9.55
N THR A 244 -9.37 -26.10 -10.42
CA THR A 244 -10.47 -25.11 -10.40
C THR A 244 -11.26 -25.14 -9.08
N GLU A 245 -11.44 -26.31 -8.47
CA GLU A 245 -12.13 -26.47 -7.18
C GLU A 245 -11.30 -25.84 -6.05
N GLN A 246 -10.00 -26.14 -5.99
CA GLN A 246 -9.08 -25.54 -5.02
C GLN A 246 -9.10 -24.02 -5.12
N ARG A 247 -8.93 -23.47 -6.33
CA ARG A 247 -8.97 -22.02 -6.58
C ARG A 247 -10.30 -21.39 -6.12
N THR A 248 -11.41 -22.05 -6.41
CA THR A 248 -12.75 -21.57 -6.04
C THR A 248 -12.93 -21.53 -4.52
N ARG A 249 -12.57 -22.61 -3.83
CA ARG A 249 -12.68 -22.69 -2.36
C ARG A 249 -11.76 -21.73 -1.64
N LEU A 250 -10.50 -21.64 -2.05
CA LEU A 250 -9.56 -20.67 -1.47
C LEU A 250 -10.06 -19.22 -1.65
N ARG A 251 -10.64 -18.91 -2.81
CA ARG A 251 -11.29 -17.60 -3.02
C ARG A 251 -12.47 -17.38 -2.07
N LEU A 252 -13.28 -18.40 -1.79
CA LEU A 252 -14.39 -18.30 -0.84
C LEU A 252 -13.92 -18.20 0.62
N ILE A 253 -12.83 -18.86 0.98
CA ILE A 253 -12.21 -18.76 2.31
C ILE A 253 -11.68 -17.34 2.52
N THR A 254 -10.87 -16.84 1.58
CA THR A 254 -10.29 -15.49 1.64
C THR A 254 -11.34 -14.39 1.61
N LYS A 255 -12.46 -14.59 0.89
CA LYS A 255 -13.57 -13.62 0.83
C LYS A 255 -14.15 -13.27 2.21
N VAL A 256 -14.14 -14.20 3.16
CA VAL A 256 -14.65 -13.94 4.53
C VAL A 256 -13.78 -12.93 5.28
N TYR A 257 -12.50 -12.83 4.92
CA TYR A 257 -11.55 -11.90 5.53
C TYR A 257 -11.45 -10.56 4.79
N GLN A 258 -12.19 -10.37 3.68
CA GLN A 258 -12.26 -9.06 3.02
C GLN A 258 -12.85 -8.04 4.00
N VAL A 259 -12.02 -7.09 4.42
CA VAL A 259 -12.37 -6.18 5.51
C VAL A 259 -13.45 -5.20 5.05
N THR A 260 -14.54 -5.14 5.82
CA THR A 260 -15.56 -4.07 5.68
C THR A 260 -15.08 -2.75 6.27
N GLN A 261 -14.07 -2.76 7.11
CA GLN A 261 -13.43 -1.61 7.72
C GLN A 261 -12.07 -1.33 7.07
N ARG A 262 -11.58 -0.10 7.22
CA ARG A 262 -10.25 0.26 6.75
C ARG A 262 -9.20 -0.56 7.48
N ASP A 263 -8.04 -0.68 6.86
CA ASP A 263 -6.90 -1.33 7.51
C ASP A 263 -6.53 -0.63 8.82
N SER A 264 -6.30 -1.47 9.84
CA SER A 264 -5.66 -1.13 11.11
C SER A 264 -4.32 -1.85 11.23
N VAL A 265 -3.47 -1.41 12.16
CA VAL A 265 -2.18 -2.05 12.44
C VAL A 265 -2.36 -3.54 12.74
N GLU A 266 -3.33 -3.90 13.58
CA GLU A 266 -3.61 -5.29 13.95
C GLU A 266 -3.98 -6.11 12.72
N SER A 267 -4.81 -5.56 11.84
CA SER A 267 -5.25 -6.23 10.62
C SER A 267 -4.10 -6.47 9.63
N ILE A 268 -3.20 -5.50 9.50
CA ILE A 268 -2.03 -5.56 8.61
C ILE A 268 -1.05 -6.59 9.17
N VAL A 269 -0.67 -6.47 10.44
CA VAL A 269 0.27 -7.38 11.11
C VAL A 269 -0.28 -8.81 11.12
N ALA A 270 -1.56 -8.99 11.45
CA ALA A 270 -2.19 -10.32 11.44
C ALA A 270 -2.14 -10.96 10.05
N THR A 271 -2.32 -10.17 8.99
CA THR A 271 -2.25 -10.68 7.62
C THR A 271 -0.82 -10.99 7.20
N LEU A 272 0.14 -10.13 7.53
CA LEU A 272 1.51 -10.25 7.02
C LEU A 272 2.40 -11.20 7.83
N LYS A 273 2.05 -11.54 9.08
CA LYS A 273 2.91 -12.35 9.95
C LYS A 273 3.27 -13.73 9.40
N TRP A 274 2.45 -14.32 8.53
CA TRP A 274 2.72 -15.61 7.87
C TRP A 274 2.98 -15.47 6.37
N SER A 275 3.26 -14.26 5.87
CA SER A 275 3.55 -14.01 4.46
C SER A 275 5.04 -14.17 4.18
N PRO A 276 5.48 -15.18 3.40
CA PRO A 276 6.88 -15.33 3.03
C PRO A 276 7.44 -14.10 2.31
N GLN A 277 6.70 -13.50 1.36
CA GLN A 277 7.13 -12.27 0.69
C GLN A 277 7.31 -11.08 1.63
N CYS A 278 6.55 -10.99 2.72
CA CYS A 278 6.75 -9.94 3.72
C CYS A 278 8.13 -10.08 4.37
N TRP A 279 8.44 -11.27 4.87
CA TRP A 279 9.71 -11.53 5.55
C TRP A 279 10.90 -11.49 4.59
N GLN A 280 10.71 -11.92 3.34
CA GLN A 280 11.71 -11.73 2.29
C GLN A 280 12.00 -10.24 2.02
N ALA A 281 10.95 -9.41 1.89
CA ALA A 281 11.13 -7.96 1.67
C ALA A 281 11.87 -7.29 2.84
N LEU A 282 11.60 -7.73 4.07
CA LEU A 282 12.27 -7.22 5.27
C LEU A 282 13.72 -7.73 5.38
N ALA A 283 13.99 -8.99 4.99
CA ALA A 283 15.32 -9.56 4.97
C ALA A 283 16.26 -8.90 3.94
N LYS A 284 15.71 -8.39 2.82
CA LYS A 284 16.46 -7.67 1.79
C LYS A 284 16.83 -6.23 2.18
N LYS A 285 16.26 -5.67 3.25
CA LYS A 285 16.54 -4.28 3.64
C LYS A 285 17.88 -4.14 4.36
N ALA A 286 18.81 -3.44 3.74
CA ALA A 286 20.10 -3.12 4.36
C ALA A 286 20.02 -2.08 5.50
N SER A 287 18.93 -1.30 5.57
CA SER A 287 18.81 -0.17 6.51
C SER A 287 18.67 -0.58 7.98
N ASP A 288 18.25 -1.81 8.27
CA ASP A 288 18.15 -2.35 9.63
C ASP A 288 18.70 -3.78 9.64
N PRO A 289 19.99 -3.96 9.95
CA PRO A 289 20.65 -5.27 9.91
C PRO A 289 20.04 -6.28 10.89
N LEU A 290 19.53 -5.83 12.04
CA LEU A 290 18.94 -6.71 13.05
C LEU A 290 17.58 -7.21 12.57
N MET A 291 16.74 -6.31 12.06
CA MET A 291 15.46 -6.68 11.46
C MET A 291 15.67 -7.60 10.24
N ALA A 292 16.65 -7.31 9.39
CA ALA A 292 16.96 -8.14 8.24
C ALA A 292 17.37 -9.57 8.65
N LYS A 293 18.23 -9.70 9.67
CA LYS A 293 18.63 -10.99 10.22
C LYS A 293 17.44 -11.77 10.77
N ASN A 294 16.61 -11.13 11.62
CA ASN A 294 15.46 -11.80 12.23
C ASN A 294 14.39 -12.16 11.20
N ALA A 295 14.18 -11.31 10.18
CA ALA A 295 13.29 -11.60 9.06
C ALA A 295 13.79 -12.79 8.22
N ASN A 296 15.10 -12.93 8.04
CA ASN A 296 15.68 -14.10 7.36
C ASN A 296 15.46 -15.40 8.16
N ILE A 297 15.68 -15.38 9.48
CA ILE A 297 15.38 -16.51 10.37
C ILE A 297 13.90 -16.89 10.24
N ARG A 298 13.02 -15.89 10.36
CA ARG A 298 11.57 -16.09 10.24
C ARG A 298 11.14 -16.63 8.87
N LEU A 299 11.77 -16.18 7.79
CA LEU A 299 11.50 -16.69 6.45
C LEU A 299 11.93 -18.15 6.32
N ALA A 300 13.10 -18.50 6.86
CA ALA A 300 13.61 -19.86 6.88
C ALA A 300 12.70 -20.79 7.71
N GLU A 301 12.22 -20.34 8.87
CA GLU A 301 11.23 -21.05 9.69
C GLU A 301 9.92 -21.29 8.95
N LEU A 302 9.36 -20.26 8.29
CA LEU A 302 8.11 -20.40 7.53
C LEU A 302 8.25 -21.34 6.33
N MET A 303 9.39 -21.27 5.63
CA MET A 303 9.64 -22.08 4.44
C MET A 303 10.19 -23.46 4.77
N GLU A 304 10.50 -23.73 6.04
CA GLU A 304 11.13 -24.95 6.55
C GLU A 304 12.45 -25.29 5.84
N VAL A 305 13.26 -24.25 5.65
CA VAL A 305 14.58 -24.37 5.01
C VAL A 305 15.67 -24.08 6.04
N GLU A 306 16.77 -24.82 5.98
CA GLU A 306 17.92 -24.57 6.86
C GLU A 306 18.55 -23.20 6.57
N LEU A 307 18.85 -22.44 7.62
CA LEU A 307 19.46 -21.12 7.50
C LEU A 307 20.82 -21.21 6.80
N GLN A 308 21.12 -20.28 5.88
CA GLN A 308 22.37 -20.21 5.10
C GLN A 308 22.59 -21.34 4.09
N SER A 309 21.67 -22.31 3.98
CA SER A 309 21.63 -23.28 2.88
C SER A 309 21.55 -22.60 1.51
N PRO A 310 21.94 -23.28 0.42
CA PRO A 310 21.73 -22.79 -0.94
C PRO A 310 20.27 -22.38 -1.20
N ASP A 311 19.31 -23.13 -0.67
CA ASP A 311 17.88 -22.85 -0.81
C ASP A 311 17.47 -21.57 -0.09
N SER A 312 17.98 -21.33 1.12
CA SER A 312 17.72 -20.07 1.84
C SER A 312 18.29 -18.85 1.10
N LYS A 313 19.47 -19.00 0.48
CA LYS A 313 20.07 -17.95 -0.36
C LYS A 313 19.27 -17.73 -1.64
N ALA A 314 18.74 -18.79 -2.25
CA ALA A 314 17.86 -18.71 -3.42
C ALA A 314 16.54 -17.98 -3.09
N LEU A 315 15.96 -18.23 -1.90
CA LEU A 315 14.78 -17.49 -1.44
C LEU A 315 15.04 -15.98 -1.35
N LEU A 316 16.24 -15.56 -0.95
CA LEU A 316 16.62 -14.15 -0.95
C LEU A 316 17.01 -13.63 -2.33
N ALA A 317 17.54 -14.45 -3.22
CA ALA A 317 17.91 -14.02 -4.57
C ALA A 317 16.70 -13.77 -5.48
N ASN A 318 15.63 -14.56 -5.32
CA ASN A 318 14.44 -14.48 -6.18
C ASN A 318 13.65 -13.18 -5.99
N ASP A 319 12.99 -12.69 -7.03
CA ASP A 319 12.10 -11.52 -6.96
C ASP A 319 10.80 -11.81 -6.20
N GLU A 320 10.32 -13.04 -6.28
CA GLU A 320 9.14 -13.51 -5.57
C GLU A 320 9.40 -14.86 -4.90
N VAL A 321 9.03 -14.96 -3.62
CA VAL A 321 8.87 -16.25 -2.94
C VAL A 321 7.44 -16.70 -3.12
N LEU A 322 7.26 -17.79 -3.86
CA LEU A 322 5.96 -18.44 -4.03
C LEU A 322 5.90 -19.67 -3.13
N PHE A 323 4.79 -19.76 -2.39
CA PHE A 323 4.40 -20.93 -1.65
C PHE A 323 3.88 -21.98 -2.63
N ARG A 324 4.78 -22.89 -3.03
CA ARG A 324 4.41 -24.05 -3.83
C ARG A 324 3.67 -25.04 -2.96
N LEU A 325 2.56 -25.55 -3.48
CA LEU A 325 1.70 -26.53 -2.83
C LEU A 325 2.02 -27.97 -3.29
N ARG A 326 3.12 -28.14 -4.03
CA ARG A 326 3.66 -29.41 -4.51
C ARG A 326 5.17 -29.43 -4.35
#